data_AF-A0A528IS53-F1
#
_entry.id   AF-A0A528IS53-F1
#
_cell.length_a   1.000
_cell.length_b   1.000
_cell.length_c   1.000
_cell.angle_alpha   90.00
_cell.angle_beta   90.00
_cell.angle_gamma   90.00
#
_symmetry.space_group_name_H-M   'P 1'
#
loop_
_entity.id
_entity.type
_entity.pdbx_description
1 polymer ?
#
loop_
_entity_poly.entity_id
_entity_poly.type
_entity_poly.pdbx_seq_one_letter_code
_entity_poly.pdbx_strand_id
1 'polypeptide(L)'
;MSRTKTADTIEFPSFDASKATDQIRAFAEKGVEQSKEAYAKLKTGAEETQKALESTFETAKTVSNDLSLKTIAALRANTEAGLSHFEALIGAKSLSEVVELQTAFLRKRVEMTVDQAKDFQAVASKAAEDVSKPIKTAFEKAMSEIKAA
;
A
#
# COMPACT_ATOMS: atom_id res chain seq x y z
N MET A 1 -55.93 61.82 -46.35
CA MET A 1 -55.79 60.48 -45.73
C MET A 1 -54.37 60.02 -45.99
N SER A 2 -53.46 60.09 -45.01
CA SER A 2 -53.16 59.02 -44.03
C SER A 2 -52.60 57.78 -44.76
N ARG A 3 -51.39 57.27 -44.51
CA ARG A 3 -50.69 57.05 -43.23
C ARG A 3 -49.20 56.84 -43.52
N THR A 4 -48.36 57.47 -42.71
CA THR A 4 -46.94 57.15 -42.49
C THR A 4 -46.79 55.68 -42.13
N LYS A 5 -45.95 54.94 -42.86
CA LYS A 5 -45.59 53.56 -42.50
C LYS A 5 -44.36 53.64 -41.59
N THR A 6 -44.61 53.49 -40.30
CA THR A 6 -43.61 53.39 -39.23
C THR A 6 -42.58 52.34 -39.59
N ALA A 7 -41.30 52.73 -39.66
CA ALA A 7 -40.20 51.78 -39.62
C ALA A 7 -40.07 51.32 -38.17
N ASP A 8 -40.28 50.03 -37.92
CA ASP A 8 -40.02 49.41 -36.63
C ASP A 8 -38.52 49.54 -36.33
N THR A 9 -38.18 50.42 -35.38
CA THR A 9 -36.85 50.48 -34.79
C THR A 9 -36.62 49.18 -34.04
N ILE A 10 -35.76 48.31 -34.56
CA ILE A 10 -35.25 47.17 -33.81
C ILE A 10 -34.29 47.72 -32.75
N GLU A 11 -34.76 47.88 -31.52
CA GLU A 11 -33.90 48.16 -30.36
C GLU A 11 -33.07 46.90 -30.05
N PHE A 12 -31.77 46.96 -30.35
CA PHE A 12 -30.82 46.00 -29.85
C PHE A 12 -30.51 46.34 -28.38
N PRO A 13 -30.54 45.36 -27.45
CA PRO A 13 -30.19 45.62 -26.06
C PRO A 13 -28.80 46.23 -25.99
N SER A 14 -28.68 47.39 -25.34
CA SER A 14 -27.40 48.10 -25.21
C SER A 14 -26.40 47.22 -24.46
N PHE A 15 -25.27 46.90 -25.09
CA PHE A 15 -24.17 46.19 -24.46
C PHE A 15 -23.55 47.06 -23.37
N ASP A 16 -23.78 46.70 -22.11
CA ASP A 16 -23.17 47.37 -20.96
C ASP A 16 -21.76 46.83 -20.74
N ALA A 17 -20.78 47.50 -21.34
CA ALA A 17 -19.37 47.13 -21.28
C ALA A 17 -18.83 47.09 -19.83
N SER A 18 -19.43 47.84 -18.90
CA SER A 18 -19.03 47.84 -17.49
C SER A 18 -19.41 46.53 -16.79
N LYS A 19 -20.65 46.07 -16.98
CA LYS A 19 -21.13 44.77 -16.47
C LYS A 19 -20.38 43.59 -17.08
N ALA A 20 -20.06 43.67 -18.38
CA ALA A 20 -19.25 42.65 -19.03
C ALA A 20 -17.83 42.57 -18.43
N THR A 21 -17.22 43.72 -18.13
CA THR A 21 -15.88 43.79 -17.51
C THR A 21 -15.89 43.22 -16.09
N ASP A 22 -16.92 43.53 -15.29
CA ASP A 22 -17.05 43.01 -13.93
C ASP A 22 -17.33 41.50 -13.90
N GLN A 23 -18.11 40.97 -14.86
CA GLN A 23 -18.30 39.53 -15.02
C GLN A 23 -17.00 38.80 -15.39
N ILE A 24 -16.19 39.39 -16.29
CA ILE A 24 -14.87 38.84 -16.64
C ILE A 24 -13.93 38.86 -15.43
N ARG A 25 -13.94 39.95 -14.65
CA ARG A 25 -13.14 40.05 -13.41
C ARG A 25 -13.55 39.00 -12.39
N ALA A 26 -14.84 38.87 -12.09
CA ALA A 26 -15.35 37.89 -11.14
C ALA A 26 -15.07 36.44 -11.59
N PHE A 27 -15.17 36.17 -12.91
CA PHE A 27 -14.80 34.87 -13.47
C PHE A 27 -13.30 34.59 -13.32
N ALA A 28 -12.44 35.57 -13.59
CA ALA A 28 -11.00 35.45 -13.41
C ALA A 28 -10.61 35.23 -11.94
N GLU A 29 -11.18 36.00 -11.02
CA GLU A 29 -10.96 35.85 -9.57
C GLU A 29 -11.38 34.45 -9.09
N LYS A 30 -12.56 33.98 -9.51
CA LYS A 30 -13.04 32.62 -9.20
C LYS A 30 -12.14 31.54 -9.82
N GLY A 31 -11.69 31.73 -11.06
CA GLY A 31 -10.80 30.80 -11.75
C GLY A 31 -9.44 30.68 -11.05
N VAL A 32 -8.88 31.80 -10.57
CA VAL A 32 -7.64 31.81 -9.77
C VAL A 32 -7.83 31.09 -8.45
N GLU A 33 -8.94 31.34 -7.75
CA GLU A 33 -9.23 30.69 -6.46
C GLU A 33 -9.41 29.17 -6.64
N GLN A 34 -10.18 28.74 -7.64
CA GLN A 34 -10.36 27.33 -7.98
C GLN A 34 -9.04 26.66 -8.39
N SER A 35 -8.17 27.37 -9.10
CA SER A 35 -6.86 26.85 -9.49
C SER A 35 -5.94 26.68 -8.28
N LYS A 36 -5.96 27.61 -7.33
CA LYS A 36 -5.22 27.49 -6.07
C LYS A 36 -5.73 26.32 -5.23
N GLU A 37 -7.04 26.14 -5.14
CA GLU A 37 -7.65 25.02 -4.43
C GLU A 37 -7.29 23.68 -5.08
N ALA A 38 -7.38 23.58 -6.42
CA ALA A 38 -6.99 22.40 -7.17
C ALA A 38 -5.50 22.08 -7.00
N TYR A 39 -4.64 23.10 -7.04
CA TYR A 39 -3.21 22.94 -6.79
C TYR A 39 -2.92 22.47 -5.36
N ALA A 40 -3.59 23.03 -4.36
CA ALA A 40 -3.46 22.63 -2.97
C ALA A 40 -3.87 21.16 -2.78
N LYS A 41 -5.01 20.73 -3.35
CA LYS A 41 -5.45 19.33 -3.34
C LYS A 41 -4.45 18.39 -4.02
N LEU A 42 -3.95 18.78 -5.21
CA LEU A 42 -2.93 18.01 -5.93
C LEU A 42 -1.65 17.86 -5.11
N LYS A 43 -1.18 18.95 -4.50
CA LYS A 43 0.02 18.94 -3.66
C LYS A 43 -0.15 18.01 -2.45
N THR A 44 -1.26 18.13 -1.74
CA THR A 44 -1.56 17.24 -0.59
C THR A 44 -1.61 15.78 -1.03
N GLY A 45 -2.32 15.46 -2.12
CA GLY A 45 -2.38 14.10 -2.64
C GLY A 45 -1.02 13.54 -3.08
N ALA A 46 -0.15 14.39 -3.64
CA ALA A 46 1.22 14.02 -4.00
C ALA A 46 2.08 13.74 -2.76
N GLU A 47 2.01 14.58 -1.73
CA GLU A 47 2.72 14.38 -0.45
C GLU A 47 2.25 13.11 0.26
N GLU A 48 0.96 12.81 0.22
CA GLU A 48 0.39 11.58 0.80
C GLU A 48 0.83 10.33 0.05
N THR A 49 0.83 10.39 -1.29
CA THR A 49 1.33 9.29 -2.13
C THR A 49 2.82 9.05 -1.87
N GLN A 50 3.61 10.11 -1.76
CA GLN A 50 5.03 10.01 -1.41
C GLN A 50 5.22 9.32 -0.05
N LYS A 51 4.50 9.75 0.98
CA LYS A 51 4.58 9.15 2.32
C LYS A 51 4.15 7.67 2.31
N ALA A 52 3.10 7.33 1.56
CA ALA A 52 2.65 5.95 1.43
C ALA A 52 3.73 5.07 0.76
N LEU A 53 4.43 5.59 -0.26
CA LEU A 53 5.54 4.89 -0.90
C LEU A 53 6.75 4.73 0.03
N GLU A 54 7.17 5.79 0.73
CA GLU A 54 8.25 5.73 1.73
C GLU A 54 7.94 4.69 2.82
N SER A 55 6.72 4.72 3.37
CA SER A 55 6.28 3.74 4.36
C SER A 55 6.26 2.32 3.79
N THR A 56 5.82 2.14 2.55
CA THR A 56 5.82 0.82 1.88
C THR A 56 7.25 0.28 1.74
N PHE A 57 8.22 1.15 1.39
CA PHE A 57 9.61 0.76 1.27
C PHE A 57 10.23 0.36 2.61
N GLU A 58 10.03 1.14 3.67
CA GLU A 58 10.52 0.79 5.01
C GLU A 58 9.87 -0.50 5.54
N THR A 59 8.59 -0.71 5.26
CA THR A 59 7.90 -1.96 5.55
C THR A 59 8.53 -3.13 4.78
N ALA A 60 8.74 -2.99 3.48
CA ALA A 60 9.33 -4.04 2.65
C ALA A 60 10.73 -4.42 3.13
N LYS A 61 11.55 -3.44 3.52
CA LYS A 61 12.87 -3.65 4.14
C LYS A 61 12.77 -4.42 5.46
N THR A 62 11.83 -4.05 6.32
CA THR A 62 11.58 -4.75 7.59
C THR A 62 11.18 -6.21 7.36
N VAL A 63 10.21 -6.44 6.47
CA VAL A 63 9.76 -7.78 6.07
C VAL A 63 10.91 -8.62 5.51
N SER A 64 11.77 -8.03 4.67
CA SER A 64 12.92 -8.73 4.10
C SER A 64 13.93 -9.15 5.18
N ASN A 65 14.15 -8.30 6.18
CA ASN A 65 15.04 -8.62 7.30
C ASN A 65 14.46 -9.75 8.15
N ASP A 66 13.17 -9.68 8.48
CA ASP A 66 12.48 -10.72 9.25
C ASP A 66 12.55 -12.08 8.52
N LEU A 67 12.31 -12.08 7.20
CA LEU A 67 12.42 -13.29 6.38
C LEU A 67 13.86 -13.85 6.41
N SER A 68 14.86 -12.99 6.25
CA SER A 68 16.27 -13.38 6.27
C SER A 68 16.66 -14.02 7.61
N LEU A 69 16.25 -13.40 8.72
CA LEU A 69 16.49 -13.94 10.07
C LEU A 69 15.79 -15.28 10.28
N LYS A 70 14.56 -15.44 9.80
CA LYS A 70 13.80 -16.70 9.86
C LYS A 70 14.52 -17.81 9.09
N THR A 71 15.03 -17.52 7.90
CA THR A 71 15.81 -18.47 7.09
C THR A 71 17.10 -18.89 7.81
N ILE A 72 17.84 -17.95 8.39
CA ILE A 72 19.06 -18.25 9.17
C ILE A 72 18.72 -19.15 10.36
N ALA A 73 17.64 -18.86 11.09
CA ALA A 73 17.19 -19.69 12.21
C ALA A 73 16.84 -21.13 11.76
N ALA A 74 16.14 -21.28 10.63
CA ALA A 74 15.83 -22.59 10.07
C ALA A 74 17.08 -23.38 9.67
N LEU A 75 18.07 -22.73 9.05
CA LEU A 75 19.36 -23.34 8.72
C LEU A 75 20.11 -23.81 9.95
N ARG A 76 20.14 -23.00 11.02
CA ARG A 76 20.76 -23.36 12.30
C ARG A 76 20.09 -24.58 12.91
N ALA A 77 18.76 -24.57 13.01
CA ALA A 77 17.99 -25.67 13.59
C ALA A 77 18.18 -26.98 12.81
N ASN A 78 18.22 -26.91 11.46
CA ASN A 78 18.46 -28.08 10.61
C ASN A 78 19.88 -28.65 10.77
N THR A 79 20.88 -27.77 10.89
CA THR A 79 22.28 -28.16 11.11
C THR A 79 22.45 -28.82 12.47
N GLU A 80 21.90 -28.21 13.51
CA GLU A 80 21.93 -28.75 14.88
C GLU A 80 21.24 -30.11 14.94
N ALA A 81 20.04 -30.24 14.37
CA ALA A 81 19.34 -31.53 14.32
C ALA A 81 20.16 -32.61 13.59
N GLY A 82 20.82 -32.27 12.48
CA GLY A 82 21.67 -33.19 11.74
C GLY A 82 22.91 -33.62 12.51
N LEU A 83 23.61 -32.67 13.14
CA LEU A 83 24.81 -32.95 13.94
C LEU A 83 24.48 -33.79 15.18
N SER A 84 23.42 -33.46 15.91
CA SER A 84 22.99 -34.26 17.07
C SER A 84 22.59 -35.68 16.67
N HIS A 85 21.94 -35.86 15.50
CA HIS A 85 21.63 -37.19 14.99
C HIS A 85 22.89 -37.98 14.65
N PHE A 86 23.85 -37.33 13.98
CA PHE A 86 25.14 -37.95 13.65
C PHE A 86 25.93 -38.35 14.90
N GLU A 87 26.00 -37.48 15.91
CA GLU A 87 26.63 -37.78 17.20
C GLU A 87 25.98 -38.98 17.88
N ALA A 88 24.63 -39.03 17.89
CA ALA A 88 23.90 -40.15 18.45
C ALA A 88 24.15 -41.47 17.69
N LEU A 89 24.24 -41.43 16.36
CA LEU A 89 24.57 -42.59 15.54
C LEU A 89 25.97 -43.13 15.81
N ILE A 90 26.96 -42.25 16.02
CA ILE A 90 28.32 -42.66 16.40
C ILE A 90 28.33 -43.36 17.77
N GLY A 91 27.52 -42.87 18.71
CA GLY A 91 27.40 -43.44 20.06
C GLY A 91 26.60 -44.73 20.15
N ALA A 92 25.90 -45.13 19.08
CA ALA A 92 25.03 -46.31 19.08
C ALA A 92 25.83 -47.62 19.18
N LYS A 93 25.39 -48.51 20.06
CA LYS A 93 26.04 -49.80 20.38
C LYS A 93 25.37 -50.99 19.69
N SER A 94 24.21 -50.78 19.07
CA SER A 94 23.47 -51.85 18.39
C SER A 94 22.66 -51.33 17.20
N LEU A 95 22.27 -52.24 16.30
CA LEU A 95 21.38 -51.91 15.19
C LEU A 95 19.98 -51.47 15.66
N SER A 96 19.50 -51.98 16.81
CA SER A 96 18.22 -51.56 17.39
C SER A 96 18.27 -50.08 17.80
N GLU A 97 19.33 -49.66 18.47
CA GLU A 97 19.54 -48.23 18.83
C GLU A 97 19.61 -47.35 17.57
N VAL A 98 20.26 -47.80 16.50
CA VAL A 98 20.29 -47.06 15.22
C VAL A 98 18.88 -46.88 14.63
N VAL A 99 18.05 -47.94 14.63
CA VAL A 99 16.67 -47.87 14.12
C VAL A 99 15.82 -46.92 14.98
N GLU A 100 15.98 -46.96 16.30
CA GLU A 100 15.30 -46.04 17.22
C GLU A 100 15.70 -44.59 16.94
N LEU A 101 17.00 -44.31 16.83
CA LEU A 101 17.53 -42.98 16.50
C LEU A 101 17.01 -42.48 15.15
N GLN A 102 17.03 -43.32 14.12
CA GLN A 102 16.52 -42.95 12.79
C GLN A 102 15.02 -42.63 12.82
N THR A 103 14.24 -43.41 13.57
CA THR A 103 12.80 -43.19 13.73
C THR A 103 12.51 -41.91 14.51
N ALA A 104 13.25 -41.66 15.60
CA ALA A 104 13.15 -40.43 16.38
C ALA A 104 13.52 -39.19 15.55
N PHE A 105 14.59 -39.28 14.75
CA PHE A 105 15.01 -38.22 13.85
C PHE A 105 13.94 -37.90 12.80
N LEU A 106 13.33 -38.93 12.18
CA LEU A 106 12.24 -38.72 11.23
C LEU A 106 11.02 -38.06 11.87
N ARG A 107 10.62 -38.47 13.08
CA ARG A 107 9.52 -37.82 13.81
C ARG A 107 9.84 -36.35 14.07
N LYS A 108 11.04 -36.05 14.60
CA LYS A 108 11.49 -34.67 14.85
C LYS A 108 11.52 -33.83 13.57
N ARG A 109 11.95 -34.40 12.44
CA ARG A 109 11.95 -33.73 11.13
C ARG A 109 10.54 -33.35 10.67
N VAL A 110 9.56 -34.22 10.89
CA VAL A 110 8.15 -33.93 10.57
C VAL A 110 7.63 -32.79 11.44
N GLU A 111 7.84 -32.85 12.75
CA GLU A 111 7.44 -31.78 13.70
C GLU A 111 8.07 -30.44 13.29
N MET A 112 9.39 -30.41 13.09
CA MET A 112 10.10 -29.20 12.65
C MET A 112 9.58 -28.66 11.32
N THR A 113 9.25 -29.52 10.36
CA THR A 113 8.74 -29.10 9.05
C THR A 113 7.36 -28.46 9.17
N VAL A 114 6.48 -29.06 9.98
CA VAL A 114 5.14 -28.51 10.24
C VAL A 114 5.24 -27.15 10.91
N ASP A 115 6.12 -27.00 11.90
CA ASP A 115 6.31 -25.74 12.60
C ASP A 115 6.93 -24.67 11.70
N GLN A 116 7.97 -25.01 10.94
CA GLN A 116 8.56 -24.11 9.94
C GLN A 116 7.53 -23.68 8.90
N ALA A 117 6.66 -24.58 8.43
CA ALA A 117 5.61 -24.24 7.46
C ALA A 117 4.61 -23.22 8.02
N LYS A 118 4.14 -23.41 9.27
CA LYS A 118 3.26 -22.43 9.95
C LYS A 118 3.97 -21.09 10.10
N ASP A 119 5.24 -21.12 10.45
CA ASP A 119 6.07 -19.95 10.63
C ASP A 119 6.26 -19.15 9.34
N PHE A 120 6.47 -19.84 8.21
CA PHE A 120 6.54 -19.22 6.89
C PHE A 120 5.19 -18.66 6.46
N GLN A 121 4.10 -19.39 6.69
CA GLN A 121 2.75 -18.91 6.42
C GLN A 121 2.46 -17.60 7.17
N ALA A 122 2.81 -17.53 8.46
CA ALA A 122 2.61 -16.35 9.28
C ALA A 122 3.41 -15.15 8.74
N VAL A 123 4.69 -15.35 8.41
CA VAL A 123 5.55 -14.28 7.85
C VAL A 123 5.03 -13.82 6.49
N ALA A 124 4.63 -14.73 5.60
CA ALA A 124 4.08 -14.38 4.29
C ALA A 124 2.75 -13.61 4.40
N SER A 125 1.87 -14.02 5.30
CA SER A 125 0.58 -13.34 5.53
C SER A 125 0.81 -11.93 6.07
N LYS A 126 1.67 -11.80 7.07
CA LYS A 126 2.06 -10.51 7.64
C LYS A 126 2.72 -9.59 6.61
N ALA A 127 3.63 -10.13 5.79
CA ALA A 127 4.27 -9.39 4.71
C ALA A 127 3.25 -8.78 3.73
N ALA A 128 2.27 -9.59 3.29
CA ALA A 128 1.22 -9.12 2.39
C ALA A 128 0.34 -8.04 3.04
N GLU A 129 -0.01 -8.21 4.32
CA GLU A 129 -0.77 -7.22 5.07
C GLU A 129 0.02 -5.91 5.21
N ASP A 130 1.23 -5.98 5.75
CA ASP A 130 2.06 -4.83 6.09
C ASP A 130 2.39 -4.01 4.83
N VAL A 131 2.76 -4.65 3.71
CA VAL A 131 3.08 -3.94 2.44
C VAL A 131 1.85 -3.28 1.83
N SER A 132 0.65 -3.88 1.98
CA SER A 132 -0.58 -3.32 1.40
C SER A 132 -1.20 -2.20 2.24
N LYS A 133 -0.89 -2.15 3.54
CA LYS A 133 -1.53 -1.27 4.51
C LYS A 133 -1.37 0.23 4.21
N PRO A 134 -0.16 0.76 3.89
CA PRO A 134 0.01 2.20 3.64
C PRO A 134 -0.83 2.71 2.46
N ILE A 135 -0.90 1.91 1.39
CA ILE A 135 -1.68 2.23 0.19
C ILE A 135 -3.19 2.16 0.48
N LYS A 136 -3.64 1.13 1.21
CA LYS A 136 -5.05 1.02 1.62
C LYS A 136 -5.47 2.23 2.47
N THR A 137 -4.64 2.63 3.44
CA THR A 137 -4.92 3.80 4.29
C THR A 137 -4.96 5.10 3.47
N ALA A 138 -4.04 5.30 2.53
CA ALA A 138 -4.06 6.47 1.65
C ALA A 138 -5.35 6.50 0.79
N PHE A 139 -5.77 5.35 0.26
CA PHE A 139 -7.00 5.23 -0.50
C PHE A 139 -8.26 5.50 0.34
N GLU A 140 -8.35 4.92 1.53
CA GLU A 140 -9.47 5.14 2.47
C GLU A 140 -9.59 6.61 2.86
N LYS A 141 -8.46 7.29 3.04
CA LYS A 141 -8.42 8.72 3.32
C LYS A 141 -8.94 9.54 2.13
N ALA A 142 -8.43 9.29 0.93
CA ALA A 142 -8.89 9.97 -0.29
C ALA A 142 -10.40 9.80 -0.53
N MET A 143 -10.92 8.58 -0.33
CA MET A 143 -12.36 8.30 -0.46
C MET A 143 -13.21 9.03 0.59
N SER A 144 -12.68 9.21 1.80
CA SER A 144 -13.37 9.93 2.87
C SER A 144 -13.41 11.44 2.59
N GLU A 145 -12.32 12.00 2.06
CA GLU A 145 -12.26 13.41 1.65
C GLU A 145 -13.21 13.71 0.48
N ILE A 146 -13.33 12.79 -0.49
CA ILE A 146 -14.29 12.91 -1.60
C ILE A 146 -15.74 12.88 -1.10
N LYS A 147 -16.05 12.10 -0.05
CA LYS A 147 -17.40 12.05 0.53
C LYS A 147 -17.75 13.26 1.39
N ALA A 148 -16.73 13.97 1.91
CA ALA A 148 -16.90 15.12 2.78
C ALA A 148 -16.95 16.46 2.01
N ALA A 149 -16.49 16.47 0.75
CA ALA A 149 -16.56 17.60 -0.18
C ALA A 149 -17.86 17.59 -1.00
#